data_AF-A0ABD2NUD5-F1
#
_entry.id   AF-A0ABD2NUD5-F1
#
_cell.length_a   1.000
_cell.length_b   1.000
_cell.length_c   1.000
_cell.angle_alpha   90.00
_cell.angle_beta   90.00
_cell.angle_gamma   90.00
#
_symmetry.space_group_name_H-M   'P 1'
#
loop_
_entity.id
_entity.type
_entity.pdbx_description
1 polymer ?
#
loop_
_entity_poly.entity_id
_entity_poly.type
_entity_poly.pdbx_seq_one_letter_code
_entity_poly.pdbx_strand_id
1 'polypeptide(L)'
;MYYLANFCRICIKTDVDLVDVDSDDVDSIKLQKKLEECTEMVINRESLSTKICTLCIKKLRISYEFHNMCKRSTSLLQGLLTELMSNTNKITADNFMNSEIRVSLSQLKISQHNPRKRITKTERCSILKSLLSQQNSMDNTLLNNIQKGV
;
A
#
# COMPACT_ATOMS: atom_id res chain seq x y z
N MET A 1 -17.84 3.12 33.50
CA MET A 1 -17.73 3.04 32.02
C MET A 1 -16.46 2.29 31.69
N TYR A 2 -16.54 1.15 30.99
CA TYR A 2 -15.36 0.38 30.59
C TYR A 2 -14.89 0.87 29.21
N TYR A 3 -13.73 1.55 29.16
CA TYR A 3 -13.11 1.95 27.91
C TYR A 3 -12.33 0.78 27.30
N LEU A 4 -12.95 0.14 26.31
CA LEU A 4 -12.36 -0.88 25.46
C LEU A 4 -11.40 -0.25 24.43
N ALA A 5 -10.30 0.36 24.91
CA ALA A 5 -9.47 1.30 24.13
C ALA A 5 -8.09 0.78 23.69
N ASN A 6 -7.66 -0.42 24.13
CA ASN A 6 -6.30 -0.93 23.90
C ASN A 6 -6.27 -2.28 23.16
N PHE A 7 -6.98 -2.37 22.04
CA PHE A 7 -6.86 -3.48 21.09
C PHE A 7 -6.93 -2.98 19.66
N CYS A 8 -6.49 -3.82 18.71
CA CYS A 8 -6.66 -3.54 17.30
C CYS A 8 -8.14 -3.61 16.91
N ARG A 9 -8.67 -2.54 16.33
CA ARG A 9 -10.06 -2.42 15.86
C ARG A 9 -10.48 -3.54 14.90
N ILE A 10 -9.54 -4.07 14.12
CA ILE A 10 -9.83 -5.05 13.06
C ILE A 10 -9.73 -6.49 13.58
N CYS A 11 -8.69 -6.82 14.36
CA CYS A 11 -8.44 -8.20 14.78
C CYS A 11 -8.61 -8.45 16.28
N ILE A 12 -8.99 -7.42 17.05
CA ILE A 12 -9.29 -7.45 18.49
C ILE A 12 -8.10 -7.90 19.36
N LYS A 13 -6.91 -8.09 18.78
CA LYS A 13 -5.69 -8.43 19.54
C LYS A 13 -5.27 -7.28 20.45
N THR A 14 -4.97 -7.63 21.69
CA THR A 14 -4.25 -6.82 22.68
C THR A 14 -2.74 -7.06 22.56
N ASP A 15 -1.93 -6.27 23.26
CA ASP A 15 -0.48 -6.49 23.41
C ASP A 15 0.31 -6.48 22.09
N VAL A 16 -0.13 -5.66 21.15
CA VAL A 16 0.52 -5.43 19.87
C VAL A 16 0.75 -3.94 19.66
N ASP A 17 1.69 -3.60 18.78
CA ASP A 17 1.89 -2.21 18.39
C ASP A 17 0.64 -1.68 17.67
N LEU A 18 0.07 -0.65 18.26
CA LEU A 18 -1.17 -0.02 17.83
C LEU A 18 -0.89 1.39 17.30
N VAL A 19 -1.44 1.70 16.14
CA VAL A 19 -1.37 3.01 15.50
C VAL A 19 -2.77 3.60 15.44
N ASP A 20 -2.91 4.89 15.67
CA ASP A 20 -4.19 5.57 15.57
C ASP A 20 -4.68 5.60 14.11
N VAL A 21 -5.96 5.35 13.89
CA VAL A 21 -6.55 5.30 12.56
C VAL A 21 -6.59 6.66 11.84
N ASP A 22 -6.50 7.77 12.60
CA ASP A 22 -6.36 9.13 12.05
C ASP A 22 -4.95 9.44 11.54
N SER A 23 -3.98 8.55 11.79
CA SER A 23 -2.60 8.71 11.33
C SER A 23 -2.49 8.58 9.82
N ASP A 24 -1.57 9.36 9.24
CA ASP A 24 -1.21 9.23 7.84
C ASP A 24 -0.43 7.92 7.59
N ASP A 25 -0.76 7.26 6.48
CA ASP A 25 0.01 6.12 5.99
C ASP A 25 1.20 6.58 5.13
N VAL A 26 2.02 5.64 4.64
CA VAL A 26 3.23 5.89 3.84
C VAL A 26 3.03 6.70 2.55
N ASP A 27 1.80 6.75 2.05
CA ASP A 27 1.37 7.49 0.86
C ASP A 27 0.62 8.79 1.22
N SER A 28 0.73 9.25 2.47
CA SER A 28 0.05 10.44 3.00
C SER A 28 -1.48 10.36 2.94
N ILE A 29 -2.03 9.15 2.85
CA ILE A 29 -3.47 8.90 2.95
C ILE A 29 -3.75 8.33 4.33
N LYS A 30 -4.70 8.93 5.05
CA LYS A 30 -5.14 8.45 6.37
C LYS A 30 -5.59 7.00 6.36
N LEU A 31 -5.22 6.24 7.40
CA LEU A 31 -5.65 4.86 7.56
C LEU A 31 -7.18 4.72 7.62
N GLN A 32 -7.87 5.68 8.26
CA GLN A 32 -9.33 5.76 8.29
C GLN A 32 -9.95 5.76 6.90
N LYS A 33 -9.45 6.64 6.02
CA LYS A 33 -9.97 6.76 4.66
C LYS A 33 -9.82 5.45 3.88
N LYS A 34 -8.66 4.79 3.99
CA LYS A 34 -8.45 3.49 3.34
C LYS A 34 -9.43 2.44 3.84
N LEU A 35 -9.71 2.45 5.14
CA LEU A 35 -10.60 1.50 5.77
C LEU A 35 -12.05 1.71 5.35
N GLU A 36 -12.52 2.94 5.37
CA GLU A 36 -13.85 3.34 4.88
C GLU A 36 -14.02 2.93 3.41
N GLU A 37 -13.04 3.23 2.56
CA GLU A 37 -13.12 2.89 1.13
C GLU A 37 -13.11 1.39 0.85
N CYS A 38 -12.41 0.57 1.65
CA CYS A 38 -12.27 -0.87 1.41
C CYS A 38 -13.33 -1.74 2.08
N THR A 39 -13.93 -1.26 3.17
CA THR A 39 -14.77 -2.10 4.05
C THR A 39 -16.11 -1.47 4.39
N GLU A 40 -16.34 -0.21 3.98
CA GLU A 40 -17.50 0.60 4.37
C GLU A 40 -17.62 0.79 5.90
N MET A 41 -16.59 0.41 6.66
CA MET A 41 -16.58 0.53 8.11
C MET A 41 -16.28 1.96 8.53
N VAL A 42 -17.28 2.61 9.13
CA VAL A 42 -17.13 3.93 9.76
C VAL A 42 -16.70 3.74 11.21
N ILE A 43 -15.55 4.30 11.60
CA ILE A 43 -15.09 4.27 12.99
C ILE A 43 -15.66 5.48 13.72
N ASN A 44 -16.75 5.26 14.46
CA ASN A 44 -17.25 6.25 15.43
C ASN A 44 -16.38 6.21 16.71
N ARG A 45 -16.00 7.38 17.22
CA ARG A 45 -15.10 7.57 18.37
C ARG A 45 -15.74 7.26 19.73
N GLU A 46 -17.05 7.08 19.76
CA GLU A 46 -17.83 7.14 20.99
C GLU A 46 -17.80 5.88 21.87
N SER A 47 -17.34 4.72 21.37
CA SER A 47 -17.40 3.49 22.17
C SER A 47 -16.37 2.40 21.87
N LEU A 48 -15.54 2.54 20.84
CA LEU A 48 -14.68 1.45 20.36
C LEU A 48 -13.27 1.95 20.03
N SER A 49 -12.28 1.05 20.11
CA SER A 49 -10.88 1.38 19.82
C SER A 49 -10.70 2.05 18.45
N THR A 50 -10.05 3.22 18.43
CA THR A 50 -9.63 3.94 17.22
C THR A 50 -8.26 3.49 16.71
N LYS A 51 -7.72 2.38 17.22
CA LYS A 51 -6.36 1.93 16.93
C LYS A 51 -6.32 0.67 16.07
N ILE A 52 -5.31 0.55 15.22
CA ILE A 52 -5.11 -0.60 14.33
C ILE A 52 -3.67 -1.11 14.49
N CYS A 53 -3.49 -2.43 14.52
CA CYS A 53 -2.16 -3.02 14.59
C CYS A 53 -1.45 -3.04 13.23
N THR A 54 -0.13 -3.08 13.27
CA THR A 54 0.73 -3.06 12.07
C THR A 54 0.42 -4.19 11.07
N LEU A 55 0.03 -5.37 11.54
CA LEU A 55 -0.38 -6.49 10.69
C LEU A 55 -1.66 -6.19 9.91
N CYS A 56 -2.64 -5.58 10.56
CA CYS A 56 -3.89 -5.19 9.92
C CYS A 56 -3.66 -4.02 8.94
N ILE A 57 -2.76 -3.08 9.26
CA ILE A 57 -2.35 -2.02 8.32
C ILE A 57 -1.75 -2.60 7.04
N LYS A 58 -0.85 -3.60 7.15
CA LYS A 58 -0.28 -4.27 5.97
C LYS A 58 -1.36 -4.89 5.07
N LYS A 59 -2.36 -5.56 5.66
CA LYS A 59 -3.49 -6.12 4.91
C LYS A 59 -4.38 -5.04 4.30
N LEU A 60 -4.62 -3.96 5.04
CA LEU A 60 -5.39 -2.82 4.56
C LEU A 60 -4.74 -2.17 3.33
N ARG A 61 -3.41 -2.00 3.33
CA ARG A 61 -2.67 -1.47 2.17
C ARG A 61 -2.87 -2.33 0.92
N ILE A 62 -2.78 -3.65 1.05
CA ILE A 62 -3.01 -4.58 -0.07
C ILE A 62 -4.45 -4.46 -0.58
N SER A 63 -5.42 -4.41 0.34
CA SER A 63 -6.83 -4.23 -0.01
C SER A 63 -7.07 -2.91 -0.72
N TYR A 64 -6.44 -1.83 -0.27
CA TYR A 64 -6.59 -0.49 -0.84
C TYR A 64 -5.97 -0.39 -2.25
N GLU A 65 -4.81 -1.00 -2.46
CA GLU A 65 -4.21 -1.11 -3.78
C GLU A 65 -5.12 -1.87 -4.75
N PHE A 66 -5.64 -3.03 -4.32
CA PHE A 66 -6.57 -3.83 -5.11
C PHE A 66 -7.86 -3.05 -5.43
N HIS A 67 -8.44 -2.35 -4.45
CA HIS A 67 -9.60 -1.48 -4.64
C HIS A 67 -9.36 -0.41 -5.70
N ASN A 68 -8.19 0.23 -5.67
CA ASN A 68 -7.81 1.23 -6.67
C ASN A 68 -7.63 0.62 -8.06
N MET A 69 -7.12 -0.60 -8.17
CA MET A 69 -7.06 -1.33 -9.44
C MET A 69 -8.48 -1.57 -9.99
N CYS A 70 -9.40 -2.05 -9.16
CA CYS A 70 -10.79 -2.25 -9.54
C CYS A 70 -11.45 -0.94 -10.00
N LYS A 71 -11.30 0.15 -9.23
CA LYS A 71 -11.81 1.49 -9.61
C LYS A 71 -11.31 1.93 -10.98
N ARG A 72 -10.00 1.85 -11.22
CA ARG A 72 -9.40 2.21 -12.52
C ARG A 72 -9.95 1.36 -13.66
N SER A 73 -10.04 0.04 -13.44
CA SER A 73 -10.59 -0.88 -14.44
C SER A 73 -12.03 -0.55 -14.78
N THR A 74 -12.87 -0.29 -13.77
CA THR A 74 -14.27 0.10 -13.96
C THR A 74 -14.38 1.42 -14.73
N SER A 75 -13.63 2.45 -14.35
CA SER A 75 -13.64 3.74 -15.06
C SER A 75 -13.21 3.61 -16.51
N LEU A 76 -12.19 2.78 -16.79
CA LEU A 76 -11.73 2.52 -18.16
C LEU A 76 -12.82 1.83 -18.98
N LEU A 77 -13.40 0.75 -18.44
CA LEU A 77 -14.47 0.01 -19.12
C LEU A 77 -15.70 0.89 -19.38
N GLN A 78 -16.08 1.74 -18.42
CA GLN A 78 -17.18 2.70 -18.60
C GLN A 78 -16.87 3.74 -19.68
N GLY A 79 -15.64 4.25 -19.73
CA GLY A 79 -15.18 5.16 -20.77
C GLY A 79 -15.29 4.53 -22.17
N LEU A 80 -14.80 3.29 -22.32
CA LEU A 80 -14.92 2.53 -23.57
C LEU A 80 -16.38 2.32 -23.95
N LEU A 81 -17.22 1.90 -23.00
CA LEU A 81 -18.64 1.69 -23.27
C LEU A 81 -19.34 2.98 -23.76
N THR A 82 -19.00 4.11 -23.16
CA THR A 82 -19.56 5.42 -23.53
C THR A 82 -19.13 5.85 -24.93
N GLU A 83 -17.88 5.61 -25.31
CA GLU A 83 -17.35 5.88 -26.65
C GLU A 83 -18.09 5.04 -27.72
N LEU A 84 -18.32 3.76 -27.44
CA LEU A 84 -19.08 2.88 -28.34
C LEU A 84 -20.51 3.36 -28.57
N MET A 85 -21.18 3.75 -27.50
CA MET A 85 -22.56 4.24 -27.57
C MET A 85 -22.65 5.57 -28.32
N SER A 86 -21.61 6.41 -28.22
CA SER A 86 -21.57 7.73 -28.85
C SER A 86 -21.23 7.68 -30.35
N ASN A 87 -20.37 6.74 -30.77
CA ASN A 87 -19.97 6.61 -32.18
C ASN A 87 -21.00 5.88 -33.06
N THR A 88 -22.03 5.28 -32.46
CA THR A 88 -22.90 4.34 -33.15
C THR A 88 -24.37 4.72 -32.96
N ASN A 89 -24.87 5.63 -33.79
CA ASN A 89 -26.23 6.18 -33.73
C ASN A 89 -27.38 5.13 -33.85
N LYS A 90 -27.08 3.83 -34.01
CA LYS A 90 -28.08 2.75 -34.17
C LYS A 90 -27.57 1.39 -33.63
N ILE A 91 -27.13 1.30 -32.37
CA ILE A 91 -26.89 -0.01 -31.75
C ILE A 91 -28.23 -0.60 -31.29
N THR A 92 -28.70 -1.62 -31.99
CA THR A 92 -29.63 -2.61 -31.43
C THR A 92 -28.84 -3.67 -30.66
N ALA A 93 -29.47 -4.34 -29.68
CA ALA A 93 -28.82 -5.39 -28.87
C ALA A 93 -28.15 -6.47 -29.74
N ASP A 94 -28.71 -6.77 -30.91
CA ASP A 94 -28.19 -7.75 -31.87
C ASP A 94 -26.90 -7.29 -32.58
N ASN A 95 -26.70 -5.98 -32.75
CA ASN A 95 -25.49 -5.42 -33.38
C ASN A 95 -24.34 -5.29 -32.36
N PHE A 96 -24.64 -5.12 -31.07
CA PHE A 96 -23.64 -4.99 -30.01
C PHE A 96 -22.81 -6.27 -29.84
N MET A 97 -23.45 -7.45 -29.90
CA MET A 97 -22.77 -8.74 -29.76
C MET A 97 -21.76 -9.06 -30.87
N ASN A 98 -21.89 -8.42 -32.04
CA ASN A 98 -21.03 -8.64 -33.20
C ASN A 98 -20.07 -7.47 -33.47
N SER A 99 -20.03 -6.47 -32.58
CA SER A 99 -19.16 -5.30 -32.72
C SER A 99 -17.73 -5.66 -32.28
N GLU A 100 -16.83 -5.89 -33.23
CA GLU A 100 -15.41 -6.11 -32.92
C GLU A 100 -14.71 -4.76 -32.69
N ILE A 101 -14.38 -4.45 -31.45
CA ILE A 101 -13.79 -3.17 -31.08
C ILE A 101 -12.29 -3.34 -30.99
N ARG A 102 -11.57 -2.71 -31.92
CA ARG A 102 -10.12 -2.57 -31.84
C ARG A 102 -9.77 -1.43 -30.89
N VAL A 103 -9.90 -1.68 -29.59
CA VAL A 103 -9.44 -0.74 -28.57
C VAL A 103 -7.91 -0.75 -28.57
N SER A 104 -7.31 0.36 -28.98
CA SER A 104 -5.89 0.60 -28.71
C SER A 104 -5.76 0.92 -27.23
N LEU A 105 -5.59 -0.12 -26.40
CA LEU A 105 -5.27 0.04 -24.98
C LEU A 105 -3.89 0.73 -24.93
N SER A 106 -3.90 2.05 -24.78
CA SER A 106 -2.71 2.79 -24.41
C SER A 106 -2.26 2.21 -23.07
N GLN A 107 -1.13 1.51 -23.15
CA GLN A 107 -0.60 0.63 -22.12
C GLN A 107 -0.90 1.19 -20.72
N LEU A 108 -1.61 0.39 -19.93
CA LEU A 108 -1.70 0.60 -18.49
C LEU A 108 -0.28 0.88 -18.00
N LYS A 109 0.01 2.13 -17.65
CA LYS A 109 1.21 2.47 -16.90
C LYS A 109 1.00 1.82 -15.55
N ILE A 110 1.30 0.52 -15.47
CA ILE A 110 1.54 -0.19 -14.23
C ILE A 110 2.48 0.74 -13.49
N SER A 111 1.98 1.36 -12.42
CA SER A 111 2.80 2.12 -11.49
C SER A 111 4.07 1.33 -11.31
N GLN A 112 5.21 1.93 -11.67
CA GLN A 112 6.51 1.30 -11.57
C GLN A 112 6.76 0.99 -10.09
N HIS A 113 6.22 -0.12 -9.61
CA HIS A 113 6.87 -0.85 -8.55
C HIS A 113 8.25 -1.14 -9.12
N ASN A 114 9.24 -0.36 -8.67
CA ASN A 114 10.65 -0.65 -8.92
C ASN A 114 10.82 -2.15 -8.74
N PRO A 115 11.08 -2.93 -9.80
CA PRO A 115 11.29 -4.36 -9.64
C PRO A 115 12.42 -4.47 -8.64
N ARG A 116 12.14 -5.07 -7.48
CA ARG A 116 13.17 -5.28 -6.45
C ARG A 116 14.27 -6.06 -7.15
N LYS A 117 15.37 -5.37 -7.52
CA LYS A 117 16.50 -5.99 -8.20
C LYS A 117 16.93 -7.18 -7.35
N ARG A 118 16.88 -8.37 -7.94
CA ARG A 118 17.28 -9.59 -7.25
C ARG A 118 18.77 -9.48 -6.97
N ILE A 119 19.12 -9.13 -5.74
CA ILE A 119 20.51 -9.00 -5.31
C ILE A 119 21.15 -10.39 -5.41
N THR A 120 22.12 -10.50 -6.30
CA THR A 120 22.93 -11.69 -6.54
C THR A 120 23.77 -12.01 -5.31
N LYS A 121 24.25 -13.25 -5.20
CA LYS A 121 25.06 -13.68 -4.04
C LYS A 121 26.32 -12.82 -3.88
N THR A 122 26.92 -12.40 -4.99
CA THR A 122 28.11 -11.52 -5.03
C THR A 122 27.79 -10.13 -4.51
N GLU A 123 26.70 -9.51 -4.94
CA GLU A 123 26.27 -8.19 -4.46
C GLU A 123 25.93 -8.21 -2.96
N ARG A 124 25.30 -9.29 -2.45
CA ARG A 124 25.07 -9.43 -0.99
C ARG A 124 26.37 -9.47 -0.22
N CYS A 125 27.37 -10.22 -0.70
CA CYS A 125 28.67 -10.29 -0.03
C CYS A 125 29.40 -8.94 -0.04
N SER A 126 29.29 -8.16 -1.11
CA SER A 126 29.89 -6.82 -1.17
C SER A 126 29.22 -5.83 -0.21
N ILE A 127 27.89 -5.85 -0.12
CA ILE A 127 27.13 -5.03 0.84
C ILE A 127 27.46 -5.44 2.28
N LEU A 128 27.50 -6.75 2.56
CA LEU A 128 27.85 -7.24 3.89
C LEU A 128 29.27 -6.80 4.29
N LYS A 129 30.23 -6.90 3.36
CA LYS A 129 31.60 -6.43 3.58
C LYS A 129 31.67 -4.93 3.83
N SER A 130 30.91 -4.10 3.09
CA SER A 130 30.93 -2.64 3.31
C SER A 130 30.35 -2.27 4.68
N LEU A 131 29.27 -2.92 5.10
CA LEU A 131 28.66 -2.68 6.41
C LEU A 131 29.57 -3.11 7.56
N LEU A 132 30.19 -4.28 7.45
CA LEU A 132 31.15 -4.76 8.45
C LEU A 132 32.41 -3.89 8.52
N SER A 133 32.85 -3.35 7.37
CA SER A 133 34.01 -2.45 7.32
C SER A 133 33.70 -1.08 7.94
N GLN A 134 32.48 -0.57 7.76
CA GLN A 134 32.03 0.66 8.42
C GLN A 134 31.93 0.48 9.94
N GLN A 135 31.49 -0.69 10.41
CA GLN A 135 31.41 -0.99 11.84
C GLN A 135 32.81 -1.10 12.49
N ASN A 136 33.76 -1.76 11.82
CA ASN A 136 35.15 -1.82 12.28
C ASN A 136 35.85 -0.45 12.28
N SER A 137 35.44 0.48 11.42
CA SER A 137 35.92 1.86 11.44
C SER A 137 35.41 2.63 12.66
N MET A 138 34.16 2.40 13.08
CA MET A 138 33.60 3.08 14.26
C MET A 138 34.22 2.55 15.57
N ASP A 139 34.45 1.24 15.66
CA ASP A 139 35.07 0.63 16.85
C ASP A 139 36.54 1.04 17.03
N ASN A 140 37.31 1.16 15.93
CA ASN A 140 38.69 1.65 16.00
C ASN A 140 38.80 3.14 16.34
N THR A 141 37.76 3.94 16.04
CA THR A 141 37.73 5.37 16.41
C THR A 141 37.42 5.54 17.91
N LEU A 142 36.59 4.66 18.48
CA LEU A 142 36.31 4.63 19.92
C LEU A 142 37.52 4.15 20.73
N LEU A 143 38.24 3.13 20.26
CA LEU A 143 39.47 2.63 20.91
C LEU A 143 40.61 3.66 20.90
N ASN A 144 40.81 4.37 19.79
CA ASN A 144 41.87 5.38 19.68
C ASN A 144 41.60 6.65 20.52
N ASN A 145 40.35 6.94 20.86
CA ASN A 145 39.99 8.07 21.72
C ASN A 145 40.18 7.76 23.23
N ILE A 146 40.25 6.48 23.61
CA ILE A 146 40.51 6.07 24.99
C ILE A 146 42.02 6.09 25.31
N GLN A 147 42.90 5.90 24.31
CA GLN A 147 44.36 5.94 24.49
C GLN A 147 44.99 7.35 24.50
N LYS A 148 44.23 8.41 24.20
CA LYS A 148 44.72 9.81 24.20
C LYS A 148 44.24 10.64 25.40
N GLY A 149 43.62 10.02 26.39
CA GLY A 149 43.07 10.66 27.58
C GLY A 149 43.75 10.25 28.89
N VAL A 150 45.09 10.23 28.93
CA VAL A 150 45.90 10.19 30.16
C VAL A 150 46.95 11.29 30.07
#